data_AF-A0A960B7G4-F1
#
_entry.id   AF-A0A960B7G4-F1
#
_cell.length_a   1.000
_cell.length_b   1.000
_cell.length_c   1.000
_cell.angle_alpha   90.00
_cell.angle_beta   90.00
_cell.angle_gamma   90.00
#
_symmetry.space_group_name_H-M   'P 1'
#
loop_
_entity.id
_entity.type
_entity.pdbx_description
1 polymer ?
#
loop_
_entity_poly.entity_id
_entity_poly.type
_entity_poly.pdbx_seq_one_letter_code
_entity_poly.pdbx_strand_id
1 'polypeptide(L)'
;MSSEKPPALVAVGLFAAWALHDAEEALTFQSSGRRLLRRLPEGVRTPAFLVRAIEGGPAQYLVAIGLMGALVAAATVDGMRTGGRGRFFQWSLNAFGWHGIGHLAASAVLRGYTTGVVTSPVIVVPYWLWAIRTLRRDGIQISTRPDASLLLLAPLLLAAHALAAALVQNGALARSTH
;
A
#
# COMPACT_ATOMS: atom_id res chain seq x y z
N MET A 1 27.42 -10.81 -17.45
CA MET A 1 26.43 -10.14 -16.57
C MET A 1 25.26 -9.73 -17.43
N SER A 2 24.14 -10.43 -17.30
CA SER A 2 22.91 -10.13 -18.03
C SER A 2 22.49 -8.70 -17.68
N SER A 3 22.49 -7.78 -18.65
CA SER A 3 21.86 -6.48 -18.49
C SER A 3 20.39 -6.72 -18.24
N GLU A 4 19.93 -6.69 -16.99
CA GLU A 4 18.50 -6.68 -16.71
C GLU A 4 17.88 -5.53 -17.51
N LYS A 5 16.84 -5.84 -18.29
CA LYS A 5 16.16 -4.81 -19.08
C LYS A 5 15.59 -3.79 -18.07
N PRO A 6 15.78 -2.49 -18.27
CA PRO A 6 15.30 -1.46 -17.34
C PRO A 6 13.84 -1.64 -16.85
N PRO A 7 12.89 -2.14 -17.66
CA PRO A 7 11.52 -2.39 -17.19
C PRO A 7 11.39 -3.54 -16.18
N ALA A 8 12.28 -4.55 -16.22
CA ALA A 8 12.29 -5.64 -15.24
C ALA A 8 12.76 -5.14 -13.87
N LEU A 9 13.79 -4.27 -13.85
CA LEU A 9 14.26 -3.59 -12.65
C LEU A 9 13.15 -2.72 -12.03
N VAL A 10 12.41 -1.99 -12.85
CA VAL A 10 11.25 -1.23 -12.36
C VAL A 10 10.20 -2.18 -11.77
N ALA A 11 9.88 -3.29 -12.43
CA ALA A 11 8.89 -4.24 -11.92
C ALA A 11 9.28 -4.82 -10.55
N VAL A 12 10.51 -5.34 -10.41
CA VAL A 12 11.00 -5.89 -9.13
C VAL A 12 11.12 -4.79 -8.07
N GLY A 13 11.52 -3.59 -8.47
CA GLY A 13 11.58 -2.42 -7.60
C GLY A 13 10.23 -2.07 -6.98
N LEU A 14 9.10 -2.32 -7.67
CA LEU A 14 7.76 -2.09 -7.11
C LEU A 14 7.54 -2.94 -5.86
N PHE A 15 7.83 -4.24 -5.95
CA PHE A 15 7.67 -5.15 -4.83
C PHE A 15 8.61 -4.80 -3.67
N ALA A 16 9.88 -4.51 -3.97
CA ALA A 16 10.86 -4.14 -2.95
C ALA A 16 10.49 -2.83 -2.23
N ALA A 17 10.12 -1.80 -2.98
CA ALA A 17 9.69 -0.52 -2.43
C ALA A 17 8.41 -0.66 -1.59
N TRP A 18 7.45 -1.45 -2.08
CA TRP A 18 6.23 -1.76 -1.32
C TRP A 18 6.58 -2.48 -0.01
N ALA A 19 7.38 -3.55 -0.05
CA ALA A 19 7.70 -4.33 1.15
C ALA A 19 8.39 -3.49 2.23
N LEU A 20 9.30 -2.59 1.84
CA LEU A 20 9.97 -1.67 2.78
C LEU A 20 9.00 -0.63 3.36
N HIS A 21 8.11 -0.08 2.53
CA HIS A 21 7.10 0.87 2.97
C HIS A 21 6.10 0.23 3.94
N ASP A 22 5.60 -0.95 3.57
CA ASP A 22 4.60 -1.70 4.32
C ASP A 22 5.17 -2.25 5.64
N ALA A 23 6.48 -2.50 5.71
CA ALA A 23 7.17 -2.81 6.97
C ALA A 23 7.14 -1.63 7.97
N GLU A 24 7.34 -0.38 7.52
CA GLU A 24 7.10 0.79 8.38
C GLU A 24 5.65 0.83 8.82
N GLU A 25 4.71 0.61 7.89
CA GLU A 25 3.30 0.65 8.22
C GLU A 25 2.92 -0.40 9.27
N ALA A 26 3.41 -1.63 9.14
CA ALA A 26 3.18 -2.69 10.11
C ALA A 26 3.66 -2.36 11.52
N LEU A 27 4.80 -1.68 11.63
CA LEU A 27 5.36 -1.30 12.92
C LEU A 27 4.63 -0.10 13.55
N THR A 28 3.96 0.72 12.75
CA THR A 28 3.52 2.06 13.20
C THR A 28 2.02 2.33 13.04
N PHE A 29 1.29 1.51 12.27
CA PHE A 29 -0.12 1.70 11.96
C PHE A 29 -0.99 1.78 13.23
N GLN A 30 -0.91 0.79 14.11
CA GLN A 30 -1.72 0.76 15.33
C GLN A 30 -1.36 1.89 16.30
N SER A 31 -0.07 2.17 16.49
CA SER A 31 0.38 3.17 17.46
C SER A 31 0.07 4.60 17.00
N SER A 32 0.28 4.90 15.73
CA SER A 32 -0.10 6.19 15.11
C SER A 32 -1.61 6.34 15.00
N GLY A 33 -2.34 5.30 14.60
CA GLY A 33 -3.80 5.28 14.51
C GLY A 33 -4.48 5.53 15.85
N ARG A 34 -4.08 4.84 16.93
CA ARG A 34 -4.62 5.08 18.28
C ARG A 34 -4.32 6.50 18.78
N ARG A 35 -3.15 7.05 18.43
CA ARG A 35 -2.80 8.44 18.77
C ARG A 35 -3.68 9.43 18.01
N LEU A 36 -3.98 9.16 16.75
CA LEU A 36 -4.89 9.96 15.93
C LEU A 36 -6.30 9.93 16.52
N LEU A 37 -6.86 8.75 16.79
CA LEU A 37 -8.21 8.61 17.37
C LEU A 37 -8.37 9.41 18.67
N ARG A 38 -7.35 9.42 19.54
CA ARG A 38 -7.35 10.20 20.79
C ARG A 38 -7.26 11.72 20.60
N ARG A 39 -6.81 12.19 19.44
CA ARG A 39 -6.62 13.62 19.13
C ARG A 39 -7.74 14.19 18.28
N LEU A 40 -8.71 13.37 17.86
CA LEU A 40 -9.84 13.85 17.08
C LEU A 40 -10.70 14.79 17.95
N PRO A 41 -11.14 15.95 17.42
CA PRO A 41 -12.08 16.82 18.11
C PRO A 41 -13.37 16.08 18.47
N GLU A 42 -13.98 16.48 19.58
CA GLU A 42 -15.31 16.00 19.97
C GLU A 42 -16.31 16.25 18.82
N GLY A 43 -17.07 15.22 18.45
CA GLY A 43 -18.04 15.27 17.37
C GLY A 43 -17.56 14.77 16.00
N VAL A 44 -16.25 14.55 15.80
CA VAL A 44 -15.74 13.91 14.57
C VAL A 44 -16.07 12.42 14.58
N ARG A 45 -17.00 12.01 13.71
CA ARG A 45 -17.35 10.59 13.54
C ARG A 45 -16.30 9.88 12.70
N THR A 46 -15.54 9.01 13.34
CA THR A 46 -14.65 8.09 12.62
C THR A 46 -15.45 6.90 12.08
N PRO A 47 -15.29 6.51 10.81
CA PRO A 47 -15.94 5.32 10.29
C PRO A 47 -15.63 4.07 11.13
N ALA A 48 -16.65 3.28 11.48
CA ALA A 48 -16.50 2.15 12.40
C ALA A 48 -15.50 1.08 11.89
N PHE A 49 -15.38 0.91 10.57
CA PHE A 49 -14.39 0.00 10.01
C PHE A 49 -12.95 0.45 10.32
N LEU A 50 -12.68 1.77 10.33
CA LEU A 50 -11.35 2.32 10.54
C LEU A 50 -10.95 2.16 12.01
N VAL A 51 -11.89 2.41 12.91
CA VAL A 51 -11.73 2.12 14.34
C VAL A 51 -11.41 0.63 14.54
N ARG A 52 -12.20 -0.27 13.95
CA ARG A 52 -11.95 -1.72 14.00
C ARG A 52 -10.59 -2.13 13.42
N ALA A 53 -10.13 -1.49 12.34
CA ALA A 53 -8.82 -1.77 11.78
C ALA A 53 -7.68 -1.34 12.72
N ILE A 54 -7.80 -0.14 13.34
CA ILE A 54 -6.82 0.40 14.29
C ILE A 54 -6.79 -0.39 15.61
N GLU A 55 -7.94 -0.85 16.07
CA GLU A 55 -8.10 -1.63 17.29
C GLU A 55 -7.87 -3.13 17.09
N GLY A 56 -7.98 -3.61 15.84
CA GLY A 56 -7.77 -4.99 15.45
C GLY A 56 -6.38 -5.51 15.84
N GLY A 57 -6.25 -6.83 15.96
CA GLY A 57 -5.00 -7.47 16.41
C GLY A 57 -3.92 -7.55 15.31
N PRO A 58 -2.64 -7.73 15.68
CA PRO A 58 -1.53 -7.87 14.72
C PRO A 58 -1.75 -8.94 13.65
N ALA A 59 -2.42 -10.04 14.00
CA ALA A 59 -2.73 -11.12 13.06
C ALA A 59 -3.63 -10.68 11.89
N GLN A 60 -4.65 -9.84 12.15
CA GLN A 60 -5.52 -9.31 11.11
C GLN A 60 -4.72 -8.40 10.17
N TYR A 61 -3.86 -7.56 10.73
CA TYR A 61 -3.02 -6.67 9.93
C TYR A 61 -2.04 -7.46 9.05
N LEU A 62 -1.34 -8.47 9.61
CA LEU A 62 -0.44 -9.33 8.84
C LEU A 62 -1.13 -10.08 7.70
N VAL A 63 -2.37 -10.54 7.89
CA VAL A 63 -3.15 -11.15 6.80
C VAL A 63 -3.47 -10.12 5.71
N ALA A 64 -3.83 -8.88 6.09
CA ALA A 64 -4.07 -7.81 5.12
C ALA A 64 -2.80 -7.46 4.33
N ILE A 65 -1.63 -7.38 4.99
CA ILE A 65 -0.33 -7.23 4.33
C ILE A 65 -0.10 -8.37 3.34
N GLY A 66 -0.33 -9.62 3.75
CA GLY A 66 -0.13 -10.78 2.88
C GLY A 66 -1.00 -10.73 1.61
N LEU A 67 -2.26 -10.34 1.74
CA LEU A 67 -3.18 -10.16 0.62
C LEU A 67 -2.71 -9.04 -0.32
N MET A 68 -2.29 -7.90 0.23
CA MET A 68 -1.73 -6.81 -0.57
C MET A 68 -0.43 -7.22 -1.26
N GLY A 69 0.44 -7.95 -0.55
CA GLY A 69 1.68 -8.48 -1.10
C GLY A 69 1.45 -9.41 -2.28
N ALA A 70 0.42 -10.26 -2.24
CA ALA A 70 0.04 -11.09 -3.38
C ALA A 70 -0.39 -10.25 -4.59
N LEU A 71 -1.14 -9.17 -4.39
CA LEU A 71 -1.54 -8.25 -5.46
C LEU A 71 -0.35 -7.51 -6.06
N VAL A 72 0.55 -6.99 -5.22
CA VAL A 72 1.77 -6.29 -5.67
C VAL A 72 2.73 -7.25 -6.37
N ALA A 73 2.84 -8.50 -5.90
CA ALA A 73 3.59 -9.55 -6.58
C ALA A 73 2.98 -9.88 -7.95
N ALA A 74 1.66 -9.99 -8.06
CA ALA A 74 0.99 -10.20 -9.35
C ALA A 74 1.23 -9.03 -10.31
N ALA A 75 1.21 -7.78 -9.81
CA ALA A 75 1.51 -6.59 -10.61
C ALA A 75 2.98 -6.59 -11.06
N THR A 76 3.89 -7.02 -10.19
CA THR A 76 5.32 -7.18 -10.51
C THR A 76 5.52 -8.20 -11.63
N VAL A 77 4.85 -9.37 -11.54
CA VAL A 77 4.89 -10.39 -12.59
C VAL A 77 4.31 -9.86 -13.92
N ASP A 78 3.20 -9.11 -13.88
CA ASP A 78 2.65 -8.44 -15.06
C ASP A 78 3.66 -7.45 -15.68
N GLY A 79 4.32 -6.65 -14.84
CA GLY A 79 5.36 -5.70 -15.26
C GLY A 79 6.55 -6.39 -15.93
N MET A 80 7.03 -7.50 -15.36
CA MET A 80 8.10 -8.30 -15.95
C MET A 80 7.69 -8.91 -17.29
N ARG A 81 6.50 -9.52 -17.37
CA ARG A 81 5.99 -10.18 -18.59
C ARG A 81 5.75 -9.20 -19.74
N THR A 82 5.25 -8.02 -19.43
CA THR A 82 4.89 -6.99 -20.44
C THR A 82 6.02 -5.99 -20.71
N GLY A 83 7.14 -6.11 -20.01
CA GLY A 83 8.20 -5.11 -20.02
C GLY A 83 7.68 -3.72 -19.67
N GLY A 84 6.84 -3.62 -18.63
CA GLY A 84 6.28 -2.37 -18.09
C GLY A 84 5.07 -1.80 -18.85
N ARG A 85 4.58 -2.46 -19.90
CA ARG A 85 3.43 -2.00 -20.71
C ARG A 85 2.07 -2.45 -20.18
N GLY A 86 2.05 -3.40 -19.25
CA GLY A 86 0.84 -3.95 -18.67
C GLY A 86 0.04 -2.90 -17.91
N ARG A 87 -1.26 -2.82 -18.18
CA ARG A 87 -2.15 -1.85 -17.51
C ARG A 87 -2.20 -2.10 -16.00
N PHE A 88 -2.23 -3.36 -15.59
CA PHE A 88 -2.31 -3.72 -14.18
C PHE A 88 -1.04 -3.29 -13.43
N PHE A 89 0.13 -3.55 -14.00
CA PHE A 89 1.40 -3.04 -13.48
C PHE A 89 1.42 -1.50 -13.38
N GLN A 90 1.08 -0.78 -14.46
CA GLN A 90 1.13 0.69 -14.46
C GLN A 90 0.13 1.31 -13.47
N TRP A 91 -1.07 0.75 -13.36
CA TRP A 91 -2.06 1.16 -12.36
C TRP A 91 -1.55 0.94 -10.95
N SER A 92 -0.97 -0.23 -10.68
CA SER A 92 -0.40 -0.55 -9.35
C SER A 92 0.76 0.39 -9.00
N LEU A 93 1.63 0.69 -9.97
CA LEU A 93 2.75 1.62 -9.81
C LEU A 93 2.26 3.04 -9.47
N ASN A 94 1.23 3.53 -10.15
CA ASN A 94 0.63 4.83 -9.86
C ASN A 94 -0.10 4.86 -8.52
N ALA A 95 -0.89 3.83 -8.23
CA ALA A 95 -1.60 3.71 -6.97
C ALA A 95 -0.62 3.72 -5.79
N PHE A 96 0.52 3.01 -5.91
CA PHE A 96 1.59 3.03 -4.92
C PHE A 96 2.21 4.42 -4.74
N GLY A 97 2.53 5.12 -5.83
CA GLY A 97 3.07 6.47 -5.78
C GLY A 97 2.14 7.47 -5.09
N TRP A 98 0.87 7.50 -5.49
CA TRP A 98 -0.14 8.36 -4.90
C TRP A 98 -0.49 8.00 -3.45
N HIS A 99 -0.44 6.72 -3.09
CA HIS A 99 -0.55 6.26 -1.70
C HIS A 99 0.52 6.92 -0.80
N GLY A 100 1.77 6.94 -1.25
CA GLY A 100 2.85 7.65 -0.54
C GLY A 100 2.59 9.16 -0.41
N ILE A 101 2.05 9.81 -1.44
CA ILE A 101 1.62 11.23 -1.36
C ILE A 101 0.49 11.39 -0.33
N GLY A 102 -0.44 10.44 -0.25
CA GLY A 102 -1.53 10.43 0.72
C GLY A 102 -1.03 10.44 2.17
N HIS A 103 0.01 9.66 2.48
CA HIS A 103 0.63 9.66 3.82
C HIS A 103 1.28 11.00 4.18
N LEU A 104 1.99 11.60 3.22
CA LEU A 104 2.58 12.93 3.41
C LEU A 104 1.52 13.99 3.67
N ALA A 105 0.43 13.98 2.89
CA ALA A 105 -0.69 14.89 3.06
C ALA A 105 -1.39 14.66 4.42
N ALA A 106 -1.63 13.41 4.80
CA ALA A 106 -2.23 13.06 6.09
C ALA A 106 -1.36 13.56 7.26
N SER A 107 -0.05 13.30 7.22
CA SER A 107 0.89 13.80 8.24
C SER A 107 0.94 15.33 8.31
N ALA A 108 0.90 16.02 7.17
CA ALA A 108 0.88 17.48 7.13
C ALA A 108 -0.40 18.06 7.73
N VAL A 109 -1.57 17.53 7.35
CA VAL A 109 -2.89 17.94 7.88
C VAL A 109 -2.98 17.69 9.39
N LEU A 110 -2.50 16.53 9.84
CA LEU A 110 -2.55 16.13 11.24
C LEU A 110 -1.40 16.70 12.08
N ARG A 111 -0.46 17.42 11.45
CA ARG A 111 0.73 18.04 12.06
C ARG A 111 1.47 17.09 12.99
N GLY A 112 1.68 15.86 12.54
CA GLY A 112 2.28 14.83 13.36
C GLY A 112 2.61 13.59 12.57
N TYR A 113 3.29 12.66 13.24
CA TYR A 113 3.65 11.38 12.66
C TYR A 113 2.41 10.54 12.36
N THR A 114 2.21 10.21 11.08
CA THR A 114 1.34 9.10 10.66
C THR A 114 2.19 7.96 10.13
N THR A 115 1.64 6.75 10.19
CA THR A 115 2.20 5.58 9.51
C THR A 115 2.62 5.92 8.07
N GLY A 116 3.75 5.36 7.61
CA GLY A 116 4.26 5.56 6.25
C GLY A 116 4.91 6.93 5.96
N VAL A 117 4.94 7.87 6.91
CA VAL A 117 5.49 9.23 6.67
C VAL A 117 7.00 9.23 6.43
N VAL A 118 7.75 8.25 6.96
CA VAL A 118 9.22 8.22 6.82
C VAL A 118 9.59 7.63 5.46
N THR A 119 8.99 6.50 5.10
CA THR A 119 9.31 5.78 3.85
C THR A 119 8.64 6.39 2.63
N SER A 120 7.54 7.16 2.77
CA SER A 120 6.93 7.86 1.64
C SER A 120 7.89 8.82 0.91
N PRO A 121 8.58 9.75 1.58
CA PRO A 121 9.50 10.69 0.92
C PRO A 121 10.87 10.08 0.58
N VAL A 122 11.32 9.01 1.24
CA VAL A 122 12.66 8.44 1.01
C VAL A 122 12.65 7.16 0.17
N ILE A 123 11.52 6.46 0.06
CA ILE A 123 11.35 5.23 -0.73
C ILE A 123 10.29 5.44 -1.81
N VAL A 124 9.03 5.65 -1.42
CA VAL A 124 7.88 5.55 -2.33
C VAL A 124 7.95 6.58 -3.46
N VAL A 125 8.03 7.87 -3.10
CA VAL A 125 8.06 8.97 -4.07
C VAL A 125 9.32 8.93 -4.95
N PRO A 126 10.54 8.77 -4.40
CA PRO A 126 11.75 8.64 -5.21
C PRO A 126 11.70 7.46 -6.18
N TYR A 127 11.28 6.28 -5.70
CA TYR A 127 11.13 5.09 -6.54
C TYR A 127 10.11 5.31 -7.65
N TRP A 128 8.94 5.86 -7.33
CA TRP A 128 7.87 6.09 -8.31
C TRP A 128 8.31 7.05 -9.41
N LEU A 129 8.96 8.16 -9.07
CA LEU A 129 9.48 9.12 -10.04
C LEU A 129 10.59 8.52 -10.92
N TRP A 130 11.49 7.74 -10.31
CA TRP A 130 12.52 7.00 -11.04
C TRP A 130 11.90 5.98 -12.00
N ALA A 131 10.93 5.20 -11.54
CA ALA A 131 10.21 4.20 -12.33
C ALA A 131 9.55 4.81 -13.56
N ILE A 132 8.78 5.90 -13.39
CA ILE A 132 8.15 6.64 -14.49
C ILE A 132 9.20 7.13 -15.49
N ARG A 133 10.30 7.70 -15.00
CA ARG A 133 11.34 8.25 -15.88
C ARG A 133 12.04 7.14 -16.66
N THR A 134 12.32 6.00 -16.03
CA THR A 134 12.90 4.82 -16.68
C THR A 134 11.98 4.25 -17.75
N LEU A 135 10.69 4.05 -17.45
CA LEU A 135 9.71 3.55 -18.42
C LEU A 135 9.57 4.50 -19.63
N ARG A 136 9.51 5.82 -19.40
CA ARG A 136 9.42 6.80 -20.48
C ARG A 136 10.66 6.84 -21.37
N ARG A 137 11.85 6.64 -20.80
CA ARG A 137 13.11 6.56 -21.58
C ARG A 137 13.13 5.36 -22.52
N ASP A 138 12.45 4.28 -22.13
CA ASP A 138 12.27 3.07 -22.94
C ASP A 138 11.04 3.16 -23.88
N GLY A 139 10.48 4.36 -24.07
CA GLY A 139 9.35 4.63 -24.95
C GLY A 139 8.00 4.11 -24.44
N ILE A 140 7.92 3.68 -23.18
CA ILE A 140 6.69 3.17 -22.58
C ILE A 140 5.84 4.35 -22.11
N GLN A 141 4.65 4.44 -22.66
CA GLN A 141 3.67 5.44 -22.26
C GLN A 141 3.08 5.06 -20.90
N ILE A 142 3.17 5.98 -19.94
CA ILE A 142 2.57 5.85 -18.61
C ILE A 142 1.95 7.19 -18.21
N SER A 143 0.65 7.17 -17.92
CA SER A 143 -0.06 8.30 -17.31
C SER A 143 0.36 8.41 -15.85
N THR A 144 0.52 9.62 -15.34
CA THR A 144 0.77 9.90 -13.91
C THR A 144 -0.35 10.69 -13.25
N ARG A 145 -1.40 10.98 -14.03
CA ARG A 145 -2.57 11.70 -13.52
C ARG A 145 -3.33 10.79 -12.56
N PRO A 146 -3.96 11.36 -11.52
CA PRO A 146 -4.99 10.66 -10.78
C PRO A 146 -5.98 10.02 -11.77
N ASP A 147 -6.15 8.71 -11.68
CA ASP A 147 -7.13 7.98 -12.47
C ASP A 147 -7.98 7.08 -11.56
N ALA A 148 -8.87 6.29 -12.16
CA ALA A 148 -9.78 5.42 -11.42
C ALA A 148 -9.06 4.42 -10.50
N SER A 149 -7.77 4.11 -10.71
CA SER A 149 -7.02 3.22 -9.81
C SER A 149 -6.88 3.80 -8.39
N LEU A 150 -6.88 5.12 -8.23
CA LEU A 150 -6.86 5.75 -6.90
C LEU A 150 -8.18 5.59 -6.16
N LEU A 151 -9.29 5.55 -6.90
CA LEU A 151 -10.60 5.26 -6.32
C LEU A 151 -10.68 3.82 -5.79
N LEU A 152 -9.80 2.93 -6.25
CA LEU A 152 -9.73 1.54 -5.81
C LEU A 152 -8.89 1.35 -4.54
N LEU A 153 -8.03 2.29 -4.17
CA LEU A 153 -7.16 2.17 -2.98
C LEU A 153 -7.98 1.97 -1.69
N ALA A 154 -8.97 2.85 -1.45
CA ALA A 154 -9.82 2.77 -0.28
C ALA A 154 -10.69 1.49 -0.22
N PRO A 155 -11.45 1.10 -1.26
CA PRO A 155 -12.24 -0.13 -1.24
C PRO A 155 -11.37 -1.39 -1.22
N LEU A 156 -10.18 -1.40 -1.83
CA LEU A 156 -9.26 -2.53 -1.77
C LEU A 156 -8.69 -2.71 -0.36
N LEU A 157 -8.29 -1.62 0.28
CA LEU A 157 -7.86 -1.62 1.67
C LEU A 157 -8.96 -2.12 2.60
N LEU A 158 -10.19 -1.64 2.40
CA LEU A 158 -11.39 -2.08 3.12
C LEU A 158 -11.65 -3.58 2.93
N ALA A 159 -11.60 -4.06 1.68
CA ALA A 159 -11.81 -5.46 1.35
C ALA A 159 -10.72 -6.35 1.97
N ALA A 160 -9.46 -5.93 1.92
CA ALA A 160 -8.35 -6.66 2.55
C ALA A 160 -8.54 -6.76 4.06
N HIS A 161 -8.93 -5.67 4.73
CA HIS A 161 -9.19 -5.67 6.18
C HIS A 161 -10.41 -6.50 6.57
N ALA A 162 -11.48 -6.45 5.77
CA ALA A 162 -12.68 -7.25 5.99
C ALA A 162 -12.42 -8.75 5.80
N LEU A 163 -11.71 -9.12 4.73
CA LEU A 163 -11.31 -10.49 4.47
C LEU A 163 -10.37 -11.01 5.56
N ALA A 164 -9.40 -10.20 5.98
CA ALA A 164 -8.51 -10.55 7.08
C ALA A 164 -9.29 -10.77 8.39
N ALA A 165 -10.26 -9.92 8.71
CA ALA A 165 -11.11 -10.09 9.88
C ALA A 165 -11.86 -11.43 9.84
N ALA A 166 -12.47 -11.75 8.70
CA ALA A 166 -13.20 -13.01 8.51
C ALA A 166 -12.29 -14.24 8.66
N LEU A 167 -11.11 -14.23 8.04
CA LEU A 167 -10.16 -15.34 8.11
C LEU A 167 -9.64 -15.57 9.53
N VAL A 168 -9.32 -14.51 10.27
CA VAL A 168 -8.86 -14.62 11.66
C VAL A 168 -9.97 -15.12 12.59
N GLN A 169 -11.20 -14.62 12.43
CA GLN A 169 -12.35 -15.07 13.23
C GLN A 169 -12.67 -16.55 12.99
N ASN A 170 -12.70 -16.98 11.72
CA ASN A 170 -12.94 -18.39 11.37
C ASN A 170 -11.85 -19.32 11.93
N GLY A 171 -10.59 -18.90 11.89
CA GLY A 171 -9.48 -19.67 12.46
C GLY A 171 -9.49 -19.73 14.00
N ALA A 172 -10.04 -18.71 14.67
CA ALA A 172 -10.23 -18.72 16.12
C ALA A 172 -11.37 -19.67 16.53
N LEU A 173 -12.50 -19.64 15.81
CA LEU A 173 -13.63 -20.54 16.04
C LEU A 173 -13.23 -22.01 15.87
N ALA A 174 -12.48 -22.34 14.81
CA ALA A 174 -12.00 -23.70 14.57
C ALA A 174 -11.06 -24.22 15.68
N ARG A 175 -10.33 -23.34 16.38
CA ARG A 175 -9.47 -23.72 17.52
C ARG A 175 -10.22 -23.90 18.83
N SER A 176 -11.42 -23.33 18.97
CA SER A 176 -12.26 -23.48 20.17
C SER A 176 -13.13 -24.74 20.18
N THR A 177 -13.20 -25.45 19.05
CA THR A 177 -13.96 -26.69 18.86
C THR A 177 -13.10 -27.95 18.98
N HIS A 178 -11.83 -27.82 19.34
CA HIS A 178 -10.87 -28.89 19.62
C HIS A 178 -10.37 -28.79 21.05
#